data_AF-Q6L8K6-F1
#
_entry.id   AF-Q6L8K6-F1
#
_cell.length_a   1.000
_cell.length_b   1.000
_cell.length_c   1.000
_cell.angle_alpha   90.00
_cell.angle_beta   90.00
_cell.angle_gamma   90.00
#
_symmetry.space_group_name_H-M   'P 1'
#
loop_
_entity.id
_entity.type
_entity.pdbx_description
1 polymer ?
#
loop_
_entity_poly.entity_id
_entity_poly.type
_entity_poly.pdbx_seq_one_letter_code
_entity_poly.pdbx_strand_id
1 'polypeptide(L)'
;MDSRSASNSATPPTAGSPESAKKSARRKSTVQPMPRAQKPKGELLTVEEKKANHIASEQKRRQAIREGFERITKIVPNLDKSQGRSEAIVLNKTVAFLKNLIAEGKELELRCNELQIVTPPPAGMSKEKVKKEESPV
;
A
#
# COMPACT_ATOMS: atom_id res chain seq x y z
N MET A 1 -49.55 26.19 -15.43
CA MET A 1 -49.00 26.88 -16.62
C MET A 1 -47.97 27.86 -16.10
N ASP A 2 -46.76 27.32 -15.96
CA ASP A 2 -45.59 27.83 -15.26
C ASP A 2 -44.96 29.05 -15.94
N SER A 3 -44.46 30.01 -15.17
CA SER A 3 -43.44 30.97 -15.65
C SER A 3 -42.57 31.46 -14.50
N ARG A 4 -41.53 30.67 -14.19
CA ARG A 4 -40.39 31.08 -13.37
C ARG A 4 -39.44 31.92 -14.23
N SER A 5 -39.33 33.21 -13.91
CA SER A 5 -38.20 34.04 -14.36
C SER A 5 -36.94 33.65 -13.60
N ALA A 6 -35.98 33.07 -14.31
CA ALA A 6 -34.61 32.94 -13.85
C ALA A 6 -33.68 33.43 -14.98
N SER A 7 -33.18 34.65 -14.80
CA SER A 7 -32.05 35.20 -15.52
C SER A 7 -30.77 34.53 -15.00
N ASN A 8 -30.01 33.88 -15.88
CA ASN A 8 -28.53 33.93 -15.91
C ASN A 8 -28.01 33.06 -17.06
N SER A 9 -27.57 33.70 -18.13
CA SER A 9 -26.80 33.10 -19.21
C SER A 9 -25.56 33.97 -19.47
N ALA A 10 -24.37 33.43 -19.18
CA ALA A 10 -23.13 33.65 -19.93
C ALA A 10 -21.94 33.00 -19.19
N THR A 11 -21.61 31.76 -19.57
CA THR A 11 -20.25 31.22 -19.44
C THR A 11 -19.62 31.24 -20.84
N PRO A 12 -18.38 31.74 -21.01
CA PRO A 12 -17.68 31.63 -22.28
C PRO A 12 -16.89 30.30 -22.37
N PRO A 13 -16.90 29.60 -23.52
CA PRO A 13 -16.00 28.49 -23.79
C PRO A 13 -14.69 28.92 -24.48
N THR A 14 -13.58 28.36 -23.97
CA THR A 14 -12.51 27.66 -24.71
C THR A 14 -11.57 28.39 -25.71
N ALA A 15 -10.27 28.16 -25.43
CA ALA A 15 -9.11 27.95 -26.33
C ALA A 15 -8.27 29.12 -26.87
N GLY A 16 -6.94 28.95 -26.76
CA GLY A 16 -5.96 29.60 -27.61
C GLY A 16 -4.61 29.93 -26.94
N SER A 17 -3.87 28.92 -26.49
CA SER A 17 -2.46 29.10 -26.05
C SER A 17 -1.53 28.63 -27.18
N PRO A 18 -0.62 29.46 -27.73
CA PRO A 18 0.31 29.02 -28.76
C PRO A 18 1.57 28.38 -28.13
N GLU A 19 1.70 27.08 -28.39
CA GLU A 19 2.88 26.40 -28.90
C GLU A 19 4.26 27.08 -28.78
N SER A 20 5.18 26.39 -28.09
CA SER A 20 6.62 26.45 -28.40
C SER A 20 7.31 25.14 -28.03
N ALA A 21 7.39 24.27 -29.02
CA ALA A 21 8.24 23.09 -29.04
C ALA A 21 9.72 23.51 -29.13
N LYS A 22 10.58 23.05 -28.21
CA LYS A 22 12.02 22.90 -28.48
C LYS A 22 12.61 21.61 -27.88
N LYS A 23 13.35 20.96 -28.79
CA LYS A 23 14.08 19.68 -28.79
C LYS A 23 14.97 19.37 -27.58
N SER A 24 14.97 18.07 -27.24
CA SER A 24 16.12 17.18 -27.06
C SER A 24 17.40 17.73 -26.43
N ALA A 25 17.66 17.33 -25.18
CA ALA A 25 19.00 16.95 -24.74
C ALA A 25 18.89 15.91 -23.62
N ARG A 26 19.11 14.64 -23.97
CA ARG A 26 19.31 13.51 -23.06
C ARG A 26 20.52 13.80 -22.18
N ARG A 27 20.31 14.38 -21.01
CA ARG A 27 21.36 14.53 -19.99
C ARG A 27 21.56 13.19 -19.31
N LYS A 28 22.65 12.50 -19.67
CA LYS A 28 23.15 11.34 -18.93
C LYS A 28 23.72 11.82 -17.61
N SER A 29 22.93 11.78 -16.54
CA SER A 29 23.42 12.03 -15.19
C SER A 29 24.15 10.79 -14.69
N THR A 30 25.46 10.75 -14.89
CA THR A 30 26.37 9.92 -14.10
C THR A 30 26.21 10.34 -12.64
N VAL A 31 25.59 9.49 -11.81
CA VAL A 31 25.48 9.68 -10.37
C VAL A 31 26.86 9.41 -9.78
N GLN A 32 27.67 10.46 -9.66
CA GLN A 32 28.87 10.42 -8.84
C GLN A 32 28.45 10.42 -7.36
N PRO A 33 28.91 9.48 -6.52
CA PRO A 33 28.64 9.52 -5.09
C PRO A 33 29.46 10.65 -4.47
N MET A 34 28.79 11.70 -3.98
CA MET A 34 29.46 12.78 -3.24
C MET A 34 29.97 12.26 -1.89
N PRO A 35 31.20 12.60 -1.48
CA PRO A 35 31.76 12.18 -0.21
C PRO A 35 31.00 12.85 0.94
N ARG A 36 30.54 12.05 1.92
CA ARG A 36 29.94 12.56 3.17
C ARG A 36 31.02 13.30 3.96
N ALA A 37 31.06 14.63 3.82
CA ALA A 37 31.78 15.48 4.75
C ALA A 37 31.15 15.29 6.14
N GLN A 38 31.94 14.78 7.09
CA GLN A 38 31.53 14.60 8.47
C GLN A 38 31.42 15.98 9.11
N LYS A 39 30.19 16.48 9.28
CA LYS A 39 29.96 17.73 10.02
C LYS A 39 30.16 17.53 11.52
N PRO A 40 30.78 18.50 12.22
CA PRO A 40 30.98 18.43 13.67
C PRO A 40 29.64 18.39 14.41
N LYS A 41 29.60 17.64 15.53
CA LYS A 41 28.41 17.42 16.35
C LYS A 41 27.94 18.74 16.98
N GLY A 42 26.82 19.29 16.52
CA GLY A 42 26.16 20.45 17.13
C GLY A 42 25.55 21.47 16.18
N GLU A 43 25.85 21.39 14.87
CA GLU A 43 25.27 22.31 13.90
C GLU A 43 23.80 21.97 13.59
N LEU A 44 22.92 22.95 13.76
CA LEU A 44 21.54 22.87 13.29
C LEU A 44 21.55 22.69 11.76
N LEU A 45 20.80 21.71 11.26
CA LEU A 45 20.65 21.48 9.81
C LEU A 45 20.26 22.79 9.11
N THR A 46 20.99 23.18 8.07
CA THR A 46 20.63 24.37 7.26
C THR A 46 19.27 24.17 6.59
N VAL A 47 18.67 25.23 6.06
CA VAL A 47 17.37 25.13 5.35
C VAL A 47 17.50 24.21 4.13
N GLU A 48 18.61 24.30 3.40
CA GLU A 48 18.94 23.43 2.26
C GLU A 48 19.10 21.97 2.70
N GLU A 49 19.78 21.73 3.82
CA GLU A 49 19.98 20.39 4.37
C GLU A 49 18.69 19.77 4.88
N LYS A 50 17.84 20.55 5.57
CA LYS A 50 16.51 20.11 5.98
C LYS A 50 15.68 19.72 4.77
N LYS A 51 15.70 20.51 3.70
CA LYS A 51 15.00 20.20 2.45
C LYS A 51 15.53 18.93 1.79
N ALA A 52 16.86 18.77 1.71
CA ALA A 52 17.48 17.56 1.16
C ALA A 52 17.14 16.32 2.00
N ASN A 53 17.21 16.43 3.33
CA ASN A 53 16.89 15.33 4.24
C ASN A 53 15.40 14.96 4.20
N HIS A 54 14.50 15.94 4.10
CA HIS A 54 13.07 15.70 3.94
C HIS A 54 12.79 14.91 2.66
N ILE A 55 13.36 15.32 1.53
CA ILE A 55 13.22 14.60 0.24
C ILE A 55 13.76 13.18 0.36
N ALA A 56 14.95 13.01 0.93
CA ALA A 56 15.57 11.70 1.09
C ALA A 56 14.77 10.77 2.02
N SER A 57 14.30 11.30 3.16
CA SER A 57 13.49 10.55 4.12
C SER A 57 12.15 10.13 3.52
N GLU A 58 11.51 11.01 2.75
CA GLU A 58 10.25 10.71 2.08
C GLU A 58 10.44 9.70 0.93
N GLN A 59 11.52 9.81 0.15
CA GLN A 59 11.87 8.80 -0.86
C GLN A 59 12.08 7.42 -0.22
N LYS A 60 12.84 7.35 0.87
CA LYS A 60 13.05 6.11 1.62
C LYS A 60 11.72 5.54 2.14
N ARG A 61 10.86 6.38 2.71
CA ARG A 61 9.52 5.97 3.17
C ARG A 61 8.69 5.40 2.02
N ARG A 62 8.62 6.08 0.89
CA ARG A 62 7.87 5.63 -0.30
C ARG A 62 8.40 4.32 -0.87
N GLN A 63 9.72 4.16 -0.89
CA GLN A 63 10.37 2.94 -1.35
C GLN A 63 10.03 1.75 -0.44
N ALA A 64 10.08 1.93 0.88
CA ALA A 64 9.69 0.90 1.84
C ALA A 64 8.22 0.47 1.69
N ILE A 65 7.32 1.42 1.43
CA ILE A 65 5.90 1.13 1.15
C ILE A 65 5.78 0.28 -0.12
N ARG A 66 6.45 0.68 -1.20
CA ARG A 66 6.44 -0.05 -2.47
C ARG A 66 6.94 -1.48 -2.33
N GLU A 67 8.06 -1.67 -1.62
CA GLU A 67 8.59 -3.00 -1.32
C GLU A 67 7.61 -3.84 -0.50
N GLY A 68 6.84 -3.23 0.40
CA GLY A 68 5.74 -3.88 1.12
C GLY A 68 4.67 -4.43 0.18
N PHE A 69 4.19 -3.62 -0.75
CA PHE A 69 3.23 -4.04 -1.77
C PHE A 69 3.78 -5.14 -2.69
N GLU A 70 5.05 -5.05 -3.07
CA GLU A 70 5.72 -6.11 -3.86
C GLU A 70 5.84 -7.44 -3.12
N ARG A 71 5.93 -7.44 -1.78
CA ARG A 71 5.88 -8.69 -1.00
C ARG A 71 4.48 -9.27 -0.98
N ILE A 72 3.46 -8.44 -0.83
CA ILE A 72 2.06 -8.89 -0.81
C ILE A 72 1.69 -9.55 -2.13
N THR A 73 2.07 -8.97 -3.26
CA THR A 73 1.76 -9.54 -4.60
C THR A 73 2.44 -10.89 -4.85
N LYS A 74 3.52 -11.23 -4.16
CA LYS A 74 4.16 -12.56 -4.25
C LYS A 74 3.43 -13.63 -3.45
N ILE A 75 2.72 -13.25 -2.38
CA ILE A 75 2.06 -14.18 -1.47
C ILE A 75 0.63 -14.45 -1.91
N VAL A 76 -0.08 -13.40 -2.34
CA VAL A 76 -1.50 -13.52 -2.69
C VAL A 76 -1.64 -14.07 -4.11
N PRO A 77 -2.36 -15.19 -4.29
CA PRO A 77 -2.55 -15.79 -5.60
C PRO A 77 -3.34 -14.86 -6.54
N ASN A 78 -3.07 -14.97 -7.84
CA ASN A 78 -3.72 -14.19 -8.90
C ASN A 78 -3.44 -12.67 -8.88
N LEU A 79 -2.39 -12.23 -8.18
CA LEU A 79 -1.88 -10.87 -8.20
C LEU A 79 -0.60 -10.78 -9.05
N ASP A 80 -0.74 -11.00 -10.35
CA ASP A 80 0.40 -10.86 -11.27
C ASP A 80 0.90 -9.42 -11.32
N LYS A 81 2.18 -9.25 -11.69
CA LYS A 81 2.86 -7.94 -11.85
C LYS A 81 2.08 -6.94 -12.74
N SER A 82 1.19 -7.44 -13.59
CA SER A 82 0.24 -6.68 -14.41
C SER A 82 -0.87 -6.02 -13.58
N GLN A 83 -1.50 -6.77 -12.68
CA GLN A 83 -2.63 -6.35 -11.83
C GLN A 83 -2.17 -5.74 -10.50
N GLY A 84 -0.93 -6.01 -10.07
CA GLY A 84 -0.31 -5.42 -8.89
C GLY A 84 0.05 -3.94 -9.01
N ARG A 85 -0.34 -3.25 -10.09
CA ARG A 85 -0.06 -1.81 -10.30
C ARG A 85 -0.95 -0.89 -9.47
N SER A 86 -2.17 -1.30 -9.18
CA SER A 86 -3.12 -0.49 -8.40
C SER A 86 -3.15 -0.93 -6.95
N GLU A 87 -2.66 -0.07 -6.05
CA GLU A 87 -2.60 -0.31 -4.60
C GLU A 87 -3.95 -0.76 -4.02
N ALA A 88 -5.06 -0.14 -4.46
CA ALA A 88 -6.40 -0.49 -4.03
C ALA A 88 -6.82 -1.94 -4.38
N ILE A 89 -6.45 -2.43 -5.57
CA ILE A 89 -6.77 -3.80 -5.99
C ILE A 89 -5.95 -4.80 -5.16
N VAL A 90 -4.67 -4.50 -4.91
CA VAL A 90 -3.82 -5.35 -4.07
C VAL A 90 -4.44 -5.52 -2.69
N LEU A 91 -4.84 -4.42 -2.04
CA LEU A 91 -5.47 -4.47 -0.71
C LEU A 91 -6.78 -5.26 -0.74
N ASN A 92 -7.68 -4.98 -1.68
CA ASN A 92 -8.98 -5.67 -1.76
C ASN A 92 -8.83 -7.17 -1.99
N LYS A 93 -7.94 -7.58 -2.91
CA LYS A 93 -7.66 -9.00 -3.18
C LYS A 93 -6.99 -9.68 -1.98
N THR A 94 -6.10 -8.98 -1.28
CA THR A 94 -5.48 -9.49 -0.06
C THR A 94 -6.52 -9.74 1.02
N VAL A 95 -7.44 -8.82 1.26
CA VAL A 95 -8.53 -8.99 2.22
C VAL A 95 -9.43 -10.18 1.85
N ALA A 96 -9.79 -10.32 0.56
CA ALA A 96 -10.57 -11.46 0.09
C ALA A 96 -9.83 -12.79 0.32
N PHE A 97 -8.54 -12.84 0.03
CA PHE A 97 -7.72 -14.03 0.24
C PHE A 97 -7.62 -14.42 1.72
N LEU A 98 -7.40 -13.45 2.62
CA LEU A 98 -7.37 -13.72 4.07
C LEU A 98 -8.71 -14.28 4.57
N LYS A 99 -9.84 -13.76 4.09
CA LYS A 99 -11.17 -14.28 4.42
C LYS A 99 -11.34 -15.73 3.95
N ASN A 100 -10.87 -16.05 2.75
CA ASN A 100 -10.92 -17.42 2.22
C ASN A 100 -10.05 -18.38 3.04
N LEU A 101 -8.83 -17.99 3.40
CA LEU A 101 -7.95 -18.83 4.24
C LEU A 101 -8.56 -19.13 5.62
N ILE A 102 -9.25 -18.15 6.23
CA ILE A 102 -9.94 -18.37 7.50
C ILE A 102 -11.11 -19.34 7.33
N ALA A 103 -11.89 -19.20 6.26
CA ALA A 103 -13.00 -20.10 5.98
C ALA A 103 -12.52 -21.53 5.69
N GLU A 104 -11.47 -21.67 4.88
CA GLU A 104 -10.84 -22.96 4.58
C GLU A 104 -10.26 -23.61 5.84
N GLY A 105 -9.61 -22.84 6.71
CA GLY A 105 -9.13 -23.33 8.00
C GLY A 105 -10.25 -23.91 8.86
N LYS A 106 -11.38 -23.21 8.97
CA LYS A 106 -12.55 -23.69 9.70
C LYS A 106 -13.15 -24.96 9.09
N GLU A 107 -13.24 -25.02 7.77
CA GLU A 107 -13.75 -26.19 7.07
C GLU A 107 -12.85 -27.41 7.30
N LEU A 108 -11.54 -27.21 7.24
CA LEU A 108 -10.56 -28.26 7.53
C LEU A 108 -10.65 -28.74 8.98
N GLU A 109 -10.86 -27.83 9.94
CA GLU A 109 -11.09 -28.19 11.35
C GLU A 109 -12.35 -29.05 11.51
N LEU A 110 -13.47 -28.67 10.89
CA LEU A 110 -14.71 -29.45 10.89
C LEU A 110 -14.47 -30.86 10.31
N ARG A 111 -13.82 -30.94 9.16
CA ARG A 111 -13.52 -32.21 8.50
C ARG A 111 -12.58 -33.09 9.32
N CYS A 112 -11.59 -32.51 9.99
CA CYS A 112 -10.72 -33.28 10.88
C CYS A 112 -11.48 -33.80 12.10
N ASN A 113 -12.39 -33.02 12.67
CA ASN A 113 -13.24 -33.47 13.78
C ASN A 113 -14.16 -34.62 13.36
N GLU A 114 -14.76 -34.56 12.17
CA GLU A 114 -15.56 -35.65 11.60
C GLU A 114 -14.74 -36.93 11.42
N LEU A 115 -13.50 -36.81 10.96
CA LEU A 115 -12.59 -37.92 10.76
C LEU A 115 -11.84 -38.35 12.04
N GLN A 116 -12.13 -37.74 13.19
CA GLN A 116 -11.46 -37.96 14.48
C GLN A 116 -9.94 -37.77 14.43
N ILE A 117 -9.46 -36.92 13.53
CA ILE A 117 -8.05 -36.54 13.43
C ILE A 117 -7.79 -35.41 14.41
N VAL A 118 -6.92 -35.64 15.39
CA VAL A 118 -6.52 -34.61 16.36
C VAL A 118 -5.82 -33.48 15.61
N THR A 119 -6.50 -32.33 15.51
CA THR A 119 -5.90 -31.11 14.96
C THR A 119 -4.98 -30.49 16.00
N PRO A 120 -3.71 -30.21 15.66
CA PRO A 120 -2.85 -29.45 16.55
C PRO A 120 -3.44 -28.03 16.72
N PRO A 121 -3.38 -27.46 17.94
CA PRO A 121 -3.95 -26.15 18.19
C PRO A 121 -3.30 -25.09 17.29
N PRO A 122 -4.07 -24.08 16.84
CA PRO A 122 -3.55 -23.06 15.96
C PRO A 122 -2.34 -22.38 16.60
N ALA A 123 -1.24 -22.31 15.84
CA ALA A 123 0.04 -21.77 16.30
C ALA A 123 -0.16 -20.32 16.79
N GLY A 124 -0.10 -20.14 18.11
CA GLY A 124 -0.30 -18.84 18.77
C GLY A 124 -1.36 -18.83 19.88
N MET A 125 -2.19 -19.88 20.02
CA MET A 125 -3.03 -20.05 21.20
C MET A 125 -2.25 -20.82 22.29
N SER A 126 -1.65 -20.07 23.22
CA SER A 126 -1.15 -20.63 24.47
C SER A 126 -2.24 -21.48 25.13
N LYS A 127 -1.84 -22.63 25.68
CA LYS A 127 -2.69 -23.70 26.22
C LYS A 127 -3.61 -23.32 27.40
N GLU A 128 -3.86 -22.03 27.62
CA GLU A 128 -4.43 -21.48 28.85
C GLU A 128 -5.87 -20.95 28.70
N LYS A 129 -6.49 -21.07 27.51
CA LYS A 129 -7.87 -20.60 27.30
C LYS A 129 -8.89 -21.64 26.84
N VAL A 130 -8.48 -22.89 26.66
CA VAL A 130 -9.41 -23.97 26.25
C VAL A 130 -10.17 -24.57 27.46
N LYS A 131 -9.79 -24.26 28.70
CA LYS A 131 -10.38 -24.89 29.90
C LYS A 131 -11.58 -24.15 30.52
N LYS A 132 -12.24 -23.22 29.82
CA LYS A 132 -13.39 -22.47 30.42
C LYS A 132 -14.74 -22.58 29.72
N GLU A 133 -14.87 -23.34 28.64
CA GLU A 133 -16.19 -23.56 27.99
C GLU A 133 -16.58 -25.03 27.80
N GLU A 134 -16.09 -25.92 28.67
CA GLU A 134 -16.68 -27.25 28.84
C GLU A 134 -16.84 -27.55 30.33
N SER A 135 -18.04 -27.32 30.88
CA SER A 135 -18.86 -28.35 31.54
C SER A 135 -20.17 -27.73 32.10
N PRO A 136 -21.22 -28.54 32.32
CA PRO A 136 -22.63 -28.16 32.24
C PRO A 136 -23.28 -27.90 33.61
N VAL A 137 -24.42 -27.18 33.63
CA VAL A 137 -25.78 -27.64 34.02
C VAL A 137 -26.79 -26.63 33.45
#